data_AF-A0A0V0GWI0-F1
#
_entry.id   AF-A0A0V0GWI0-F1
#
_cell.length_a   1.000
_cell.length_b   1.000
_cell.length_c   1.000
_cell.angle_alpha   90.00
_cell.angle_beta   90.00
_cell.angle_gamma   90.00
#
_symmetry.space_group_name_H-M   'P 1'
#
loop_
_entity.id
_entity.type
_entity.pdbx_description
1 polymer ?
#
loop_
_entity_poly.entity_id
_entity_poly.type
_entity_poly.pdbx_seq_one_letter_code
_entity_poly.pdbx_strand_id
1 'polypeptide(L)'
;MNSWVHLSIMRFNLIQLFLQNEQSSHLRKMIVDLEVPRFDSGCQFSQDPAISYIWSEKNLNDDQRRAILKILTAKDYALILGMPGTGKTSTMVYAVKALLMRGSSILLTSYTNSAVDNLLLKLKFQVIFFFFFFFFFFFFFFFFFFFFFLSWKSWI
;
A
#
# COMPACT_ATOMS: atom_id res chain seq x y z
N MET A 1 18.74 25.77 -19.53
CA MET A 1 17.63 25.30 -20.39
C MET A 1 16.50 24.58 -19.62
N ASN A 2 16.73 24.04 -18.41
CA ASN A 2 15.75 23.18 -17.72
C ASN A 2 14.70 23.93 -16.84
N SER A 3 14.95 25.18 -16.45
CA SER A 3 14.04 25.91 -15.54
C SER A 3 12.66 26.19 -16.15
N TRP A 4 12.60 26.45 -17.45
CA TRP A 4 11.36 26.72 -18.18
C TRP A 4 10.44 25.49 -18.24
N VAL A 5 11.00 24.29 -18.36
CA VAL A 5 10.22 23.04 -18.38
C VAL A 5 9.60 22.78 -17.00
N HIS A 6 10.36 22.97 -15.91
CA HIS A 6 9.84 22.80 -14.56
C HIS A 6 8.70 23.78 -14.24
N LEU A 7 8.85 25.06 -14.65
CA LEU A 7 7.81 26.06 -14.45
C LEU A 7 6.53 25.73 -15.23
N SER A 8 6.66 25.22 -16.46
CA SER A 8 5.54 24.79 -17.28
C SER A 8 4.75 23.64 -16.64
N ILE A 9 5.44 22.65 -16.04
CA ILE A 9 4.79 21.53 -15.33
C ILE A 9 4.04 22.04 -14.09
N MET A 10 4.66 22.93 -13.30
CA MET A 10 4.00 23.50 -12.12
C MET A 10 2.75 24.31 -12.50
N ARG A 11 2.85 25.16 -13.53
CA ARG A 11 1.70 25.93 -14.03
C ARG A 11 0.61 25.01 -14.57
N PHE A 12 0.98 23.95 -15.28
CA PHE A 12 0.02 22.96 -15.77
C PHE A 12 -0.73 22.26 -14.62
N ASN A 13 -0.01 21.81 -13.58
CA ASN A 13 -0.63 21.19 -12.39
C ASN A 13 -1.58 22.15 -11.68
N LEU A 14 -1.23 23.43 -11.58
CA LEU A 14 -2.10 24.46 -11.02
C LEU A 14 -3.35 24.65 -11.88
N ILE A 15 -3.21 24.77 -13.21
CA ILE A 15 -4.35 24.91 -14.12
C ILE A 15 -5.28 23.69 -13.97
N GLN A 16 -4.74 22.47 -13.95
CA GLN A 16 -5.49 21.24 -13.73
C GLN A 16 -6.29 21.26 -12.41
N LEU A 17 -5.70 21.80 -11.34
CA LEU A 17 -6.38 21.94 -10.06
C LEU A 17 -7.58 22.90 -10.13
N PHE A 18 -7.57 23.90 -11.01
CA PHE A 18 -8.66 24.88 -11.17
C PHE A 18 -9.66 24.58 -12.30
N LEU A 19 -9.46 23.52 -13.08
CA LEU A 19 -10.45 23.06 -14.06
C LEU A 19 -11.77 22.67 -13.36
N GLN A 20 -12.90 22.82 -14.05
CA GLN A 20 -14.23 22.51 -13.52
C GLN A 20 -14.59 21.02 -13.71
N ASN A 21 -13.94 20.15 -12.93
CA ASN A 21 -14.23 18.72 -12.89
C ASN A 21 -14.55 18.29 -11.44
N GLU A 22 -15.25 17.16 -11.25
CA GLU A 22 -15.51 16.62 -9.90
C GLU A 22 -14.21 16.29 -9.16
N GLN A 23 -13.25 15.68 -9.86
CA GLN A 23 -11.96 15.28 -9.29
C GLN A 23 -11.13 16.48 -8.82
N SER A 24 -11.05 17.54 -9.65
CA SER A 24 -10.35 18.77 -9.28
C SER A 24 -11.08 19.54 -8.18
N SER A 25 -12.42 19.48 -8.13
CA SER A 25 -13.20 20.02 -7.01
C SER A 25 -12.87 19.32 -5.69
N HIS A 26 -12.79 17.98 -5.69
CA HIS A 26 -12.39 17.21 -4.52
C HIS A 26 -10.96 17.54 -4.08
N LEU A 27 -10.01 17.61 -5.01
CA LEU A 27 -8.62 17.99 -4.72
C LEU A 27 -8.51 19.41 -4.17
N ARG A 28 -9.28 20.38 -4.70
CA ARG A 28 -9.30 21.75 -4.17
C ARG A 28 -9.80 21.81 -2.73
N LYS A 29 -10.88 21.09 -2.41
CA LYS A 29 -11.40 21.04 -1.04
C LYS A 29 -10.35 20.53 -0.05
N MET A 30 -9.61 19.50 -0.44
CA MET A 30 -8.58 18.91 0.42
C MET A 30 -7.31 19.78 0.52
N ILE A 31 -6.86 20.37 -0.59
CA ILE A 31 -5.56 21.07 -0.66
C ILE A 31 -5.68 22.56 -0.32
N VAL A 32 -6.73 23.24 -0.81
CA VAL A 32 -6.94 24.68 -0.69
C VAL A 32 -7.81 25.00 0.51
N ASP A 33 -8.95 24.32 0.65
CA ASP A 33 -9.90 24.56 1.75
C ASP A 33 -9.51 23.79 3.03
N LEU A 34 -8.49 22.93 2.93
CA LEU A 34 -7.93 22.14 4.03
C LEU A 34 -8.99 21.28 4.76
N GLU A 35 -9.94 20.72 4.01
CA GLU A 35 -10.90 19.77 4.57
C GLU A 35 -10.17 18.59 5.24
N VAL A 36 -10.68 18.18 6.40
CA VAL A 36 -10.09 17.12 7.21
C VAL A 36 -10.21 15.78 6.46
N PRO A 37 -9.11 15.01 6.30
CA PRO A 37 -9.15 13.74 5.59
C PRO A 37 -10.04 12.73 6.31
N ARG A 38 -10.84 12.00 5.55
CA ARG A 38 -11.73 10.96 6.09
C ARG A 38 -11.00 9.64 6.24
N PHE A 39 -11.30 8.96 7.33
CA PHE A 39 -10.82 7.62 7.64
C PHE A 39 -11.99 6.70 7.93
N ASP A 40 -11.89 5.46 7.47
CA ASP A 40 -12.87 4.42 7.79
C ASP A 40 -12.76 3.99 9.25
N SER A 41 -13.91 4.03 9.92
CA SER A 41 -14.04 3.61 11.31
C SER A 41 -14.33 2.11 11.37
N GLY A 42 -13.32 1.31 11.74
CA GLY A 42 -13.41 0.09 12.56
C GLY A 42 -14.22 -1.15 12.13
N CYS A 43 -15.17 -1.10 11.19
CA CYS A 43 -16.17 -2.19 11.09
C CYS A 43 -15.80 -3.38 10.17
N GLN A 44 -14.89 -3.23 9.19
CA GLN A 44 -14.52 -4.30 8.24
C GLN A 44 -13.23 -5.08 8.62
N PHE A 45 -12.76 -4.96 9.87
CA PHE A 45 -11.38 -5.25 10.25
C PHE A 45 -11.15 -6.73 10.67
N SER A 46 -12.21 -7.48 10.97
CA SER A 46 -12.09 -8.83 11.53
C SER A 46 -11.64 -9.90 10.52
N GLN A 47 -11.77 -9.64 9.21
CA GLN A 47 -11.41 -10.59 8.14
C GLN A 47 -10.37 -10.05 7.16
N ASP A 48 -9.80 -8.87 7.41
CA ASP A 48 -8.87 -8.27 6.47
C ASP A 48 -7.48 -8.95 6.55
N PRO A 49 -7.01 -9.57 5.45
CA PRO A 49 -5.70 -10.22 5.42
C PRO A 49 -4.54 -9.23 5.62
N ALA A 50 -4.72 -7.95 5.32
CA ALA A 50 -3.70 -6.93 5.51
C ALA A 50 -3.47 -6.60 7.00
N ILE A 51 -4.55 -6.63 7.79
CA ILE A 51 -4.49 -6.31 9.22
C ILE A 51 -3.83 -7.45 9.98
N SER A 52 -4.22 -8.69 9.71
CA SER A 52 -3.59 -9.87 10.33
C SER A 52 -2.09 -9.94 10.01
N TYR A 53 -1.70 -9.57 8.79
CA TYR A 53 -0.28 -9.45 8.41
C TYR A 53 0.49 -8.46 9.29
N ILE A 54 -0.03 -7.23 9.48
CA ILE A 54 0.65 -6.19 10.27
C ILE A 54 0.81 -6.59 11.74
N TRP A 55 -0.19 -7.27 12.31
CA TRP A 55 -0.11 -7.77 13.69
C TRP A 55 0.84 -8.96 13.83
N SER A 56 1.00 -9.77 12.79
CA SER A 56 1.95 -10.90 12.80
C SER A 56 3.42 -10.47 12.69
N GLU A 57 3.69 -9.27 12.15
CA GLU A 57 5.04 -8.81 11.88
C GLU A 57 5.71 -8.28 13.17
N LYS A 58 6.73 -9.00 13.63
CA LYS A 58 7.49 -8.67 14.86
C LYS A 58 8.42 -7.46 14.68
N ASN A 59 8.79 -7.15 13.44
CA ASN A 59 9.77 -6.10 13.11
C ASN A 59 9.17 -4.68 13.13
N LEU A 60 7.85 -4.55 13.29
CA LEU A 60 7.17 -3.26 13.37
C LEU A 60 6.99 -2.83 14.83
N ASN A 61 7.34 -1.59 15.14
CA ASN A 61 6.97 -0.98 16.42
C ASN A 61 5.50 -0.52 16.39
N ASP A 62 4.90 -0.26 17.54
CA ASP A 62 3.50 0.12 17.66
C ASP A 62 3.17 1.42 16.92
N ASP A 63 4.08 2.39 16.92
CA ASP A 63 3.92 3.63 16.13
C ASP A 63 3.87 3.36 14.63
N GLN A 64 4.72 2.44 14.15
CA GLN A 64 4.74 2.06 12.74
C GLN A 64 3.48 1.25 12.38
N ARG A 65 3.01 0.36 13.27
CA ARG A 65 1.74 -0.35 13.10
C ARG A 65 0.57 0.63 13.00
N ARG A 66 0.49 1.59 13.93
CA ARG A 66 -0.56 2.63 13.90
C ARG A 66 -0.50 3.48 12.64
N ALA A 67 0.70 3.84 12.17
CA ALA A 67 0.88 4.54 10.90
C ALA A 67 0.34 3.73 9.71
N ILE A 68 0.69 2.44 9.62
CA ILE A 68 0.21 1.57 8.53
C ILE A 68 -1.30 1.37 8.61
N LEU A 69 -1.85 1.14 9.80
CA LEU A 69 -3.30 1.04 10.00
C LEU A 69 -4.00 2.32 9.54
N LYS A 70 -3.44 3.50 9.85
CA LYS A 70 -3.99 4.78 9.38
C LYS A 70 -4.00 4.88 7.86
N ILE A 71 -2.94 4.41 7.17
CA ILE A 71 -2.91 4.32 5.70
C ILE A 71 -4.04 3.40 5.20
N LEU A 72 -4.18 2.21 5.80
CA LEU A 72 -5.20 1.23 5.38
C LEU A 72 -6.63 1.73 5.57
N THR A 73 -6.85 2.68 6.48
CA THR A 73 -8.17 3.29 6.72
C THR A 73 -8.40 4.60 5.97
N ALA A 74 -7.39 5.15 5.30
CA ALA A 74 -7.49 6.45 4.65
C ALA A 74 -8.35 6.37 3.40
N LYS A 75 -9.40 7.20 3.33
CA LYS A 75 -10.21 7.38 2.11
C LYS A 75 -9.70 8.50 1.22
N ASP A 76 -9.14 9.53 1.84
CA ASP A 76 -8.67 10.72 1.16
C ASP A 76 -7.14 10.76 1.11
N TYR A 77 -6.46 11.06 2.23
CA TYR A 77 -5.00 10.99 2.32
C TYR A 77 -4.54 10.72 3.76
N ALA A 78 -3.33 10.16 3.89
CA ALA A 78 -2.65 9.97 5.18
C ALA A 78 -1.23 10.54 5.11
N LEU A 79 -0.88 11.35 6.11
CA LEU A 79 0.47 11.89 6.27
C LEU A 79 1.21 11.07 7.32
N ILE A 80 2.28 10.40 6.89
CA ILE A 80 3.16 9.64 7.79
C ILE A 80 4.46 10.41 7.97
N LEU A 81 4.69 10.87 9.20
CA LEU A 81 5.95 11.47 9.59
C LEU A 81 6.90 10.37 10.02
N GLY A 82 8.13 10.37 9.50
CA GLY A 82 9.17 9.50 10.02
C GLY A 82 10.43 10.26 10.38
N MET A 83 10.86 10.14 11.63
CA MET A 83 12.16 10.65 12.08
C MET A 83 13.32 9.99 11.33
N PRO A 84 14.46 10.68 11.17
CA PRO A 84 15.65 10.10 10.56
C PRO A 84 16.07 8.83 11.32
N GLY A 85 16.48 7.78 10.60
CA GLY A 85 16.92 6.51 11.20
C GLY A 85 15.83 5.51 11.62
N THR A 86 14.54 5.90 11.69
CA THR A 86 13.46 5.03 12.21
C THR A 86 12.89 4.03 11.19
N GLY A 87 13.67 3.67 10.17
CA GLY A 87 13.26 2.63 9.22
C GLY A 87 12.06 3.00 8.32
N LYS A 88 11.82 4.29 8.06
CA LYS A 88 10.75 4.81 7.17
C LYS A 88 10.51 3.98 5.91
N THR A 89 11.58 3.68 5.18
CA THR A 89 11.50 2.90 3.94
C THR A 89 10.96 1.50 4.21
N SER A 90 11.33 0.88 5.33
CA SER A 90 10.81 -0.43 5.73
C SER A 90 9.33 -0.34 6.12
N THR A 91 8.91 0.70 6.86
CA THR A 91 7.49 0.94 7.16
C THR A 91 6.66 1.07 5.87
N MET A 92 7.19 1.79 4.87
CA MET A 92 6.52 1.94 3.58
C MET A 92 6.40 0.62 2.81
N VAL A 93 7.44 -0.22 2.86
CA VAL A 93 7.42 -1.57 2.26
C VAL A 93 6.31 -2.43 2.87
N TYR A 94 6.16 -2.40 4.20
CA TYR A 94 5.09 -3.11 4.88
C TYR A 94 3.70 -2.57 4.53
N ALA A 95 3.54 -1.25 4.42
CA ALA A 95 2.28 -0.63 4.00
C ALA A 95 1.88 -1.02 2.58
N VAL A 96 2.82 -0.97 1.63
CA VAL A 96 2.59 -1.36 0.23
C VAL A 96 2.20 -2.82 0.15
N LYS A 97 2.87 -3.70 0.89
CA LYS A 97 2.53 -5.13 0.93
C LYS A 97 1.12 -5.36 1.48
N ALA A 98 0.75 -4.66 2.56
CA ALA A 98 -0.59 -4.71 3.13
C ALA A 98 -1.67 -4.29 2.11
N LEU A 99 -1.42 -3.24 1.31
CA LEU A 99 -2.31 -2.80 0.24
C LEU A 99 -2.37 -3.80 -0.94
N LEU A 100 -1.24 -4.42 -1.31
CA LEU A 100 -1.20 -5.48 -2.32
C LEU A 100 -1.99 -6.71 -1.89
N MET A 101 -1.97 -7.07 -0.60
CA MET A 101 -2.76 -8.18 -0.07
C MET A 101 -4.28 -7.95 -0.20
N ARG A 102 -4.73 -6.69 -0.19
CA ARG A 102 -6.12 -6.31 -0.52
C ARG A 102 -6.42 -6.31 -2.02
N GLY A 103 -5.43 -6.57 -2.88
CA GLY A 103 -5.57 -6.50 -4.34
C GLY A 103 -5.67 -5.08 -4.89
N SER A 104 -5.22 -4.07 -4.13
CA SER A 104 -5.26 -2.66 -4.58
C SER A 104 -4.17 -2.37 -5.62
N SER A 105 -4.49 -1.55 -6.63
CA SER A 105 -3.49 -1.00 -7.55
C SER A 105 -2.74 0.15 -6.88
N ILE A 106 -1.41 0.18 -6.99
CA ILE A 106 -0.55 1.09 -6.23
C ILE A 106 0.36 1.86 -7.20
N LEU A 107 0.36 3.19 -7.08
CA LEU A 107 1.32 4.08 -7.74
C LEU A 107 2.35 4.55 -6.72
N LEU A 108 3.62 4.23 -6.96
CA LEU A 108 4.76 4.70 -6.16
C LEU A 108 5.44 5.85 -6.89
N THR A 109 5.58 6.98 -6.20
CA THR A 109 6.24 8.19 -6.74
C THR A 109 7.22 8.76 -5.72
N SER A 110 8.32 9.33 -6.21
CA SER A 110 9.31 10.04 -5.40
C SER A 110 9.97 11.13 -6.23
N TYR A 111 10.59 12.08 -5.54
CA TYR A 111 11.35 13.15 -6.17
C TYR A 111 12.65 12.66 -6.85
N THR A 112 13.25 11.58 -6.34
CA THR A 112 14.51 11.03 -6.88
C THR A 112 14.36 9.58 -7.31
N ASN A 113 14.95 9.24 -8.45
CA ASN A 113 14.97 7.86 -8.97
C ASN A 113 15.61 6.90 -7.95
N SER A 114 16.72 7.30 -7.31
CA SER A 114 17.39 6.48 -6.30
C SER A 114 16.51 6.12 -5.10
N ALA A 115 15.59 7.01 -4.70
CA ALA A 115 14.65 6.70 -3.61
C ALA A 115 13.60 5.66 -4.05
N VAL A 116 13.14 5.73 -5.31
CA VAL A 116 12.26 4.73 -5.90
C VAL A 116 12.97 3.38 -6.01
N ASP A 117 14.19 3.37 -6.54
CA ASP A 117 14.99 2.15 -6.72
C ASP A 117 15.26 1.45 -5.39
N ASN A 118 15.66 2.20 -4.36
CA ASN A 118 15.91 1.66 -3.03
C ASN A 118 14.66 1.03 -2.41
N LEU A 119 13.48 1.62 -2.66
CA LEU A 119 12.21 1.09 -2.18
C LEU A 119 11.79 -0.14 -2.99
N LEU A 120 11.95 -0.13 -4.31
CA LEU A 120 11.65 -1.24 -5.20
C LEU A 120 12.53 -2.45 -4.91
N LEU A 121 13.83 -2.27 -4.63
CA LEU A 121 14.73 -3.38 -4.27
C LEU A 121 14.26 -4.10 -3.00
N LYS A 122 13.82 -3.34 -2.00
CA LYS A 122 13.26 -3.91 -0.75
C LYS A 122 11.91 -4.59 -1.00
N LEU A 123 11.05 -3.99 -1.83
CA LEU A 123 9.78 -4.60 -2.22
C LEU A 123 10.01 -5.88 -3.02
N LYS A 124 10.94 -5.91 -3.97
CA LYS A 124 11.23 -7.08 -4.81
C LYS A 124 11.53 -8.30 -3.93
N PHE A 125 12.39 -8.13 -2.92
CA PHE A 125 12.70 -9.20 -1.98
C PHE A 125 11.45 -9.70 -1.21
N GLN A 126 10.61 -8.77 -0.76
CA GLN A 126 9.42 -9.06 0.06
C GLN A 126 8.21 -9.58 -0.73
N VAL A 127 7.94 -9.02 -1.91
CA VAL A 127 6.79 -9.30 -2.78
C VAL A 127 7.03 -10.57 -3.58
N ILE A 128 8.25 -10.80 -4.10
CA ILE A 128 8.57 -12.08 -4.74
C ILE A 128 8.53 -13.21 -3.70
N PHE A 129 9.05 -12.97 -2.50
CA PHE A 129 8.91 -13.94 -1.41
C PHE A 129 7.44 -14.19 -1.07
N PHE A 130 6.60 -13.15 -1.04
CA PHE A 130 5.16 -13.30 -0.84
C PHE A 130 4.48 -14.09 -1.97
N PHE A 131 4.77 -13.78 -3.24
CA PHE A 131 4.20 -14.48 -4.38
C PHE A 131 4.67 -15.94 -4.43
N PHE A 132 5.95 -16.19 -4.15
CA PHE A 132 6.51 -17.53 -4.06
C PHE A 132 5.93 -18.31 -2.89
N PHE A 133 5.77 -17.69 -1.72
CA PHE A 133 5.13 -18.29 -0.56
C PHE A 133 3.65 -18.59 -0.81
N PHE A 134 2.92 -17.67 -1.43
CA PHE A 134 1.52 -17.87 -1.81
C PHE A 134 1.37 -18.98 -2.85
N PHE A 135 2.23 -18.99 -3.87
CA PHE A 135 2.25 -20.05 -4.88
C PHE A 135 2.59 -21.41 -4.26
N PHE A 136 3.58 -21.47 -3.37
CA PHE A 136 3.95 -22.69 -2.67
C PHE A 136 2.83 -23.17 -1.72
N PHE A 137 2.18 -22.26 -0.99
CA PHE A 137 1.05 -22.57 -0.13
C PHE A 137 -0.17 -23.06 -0.93
N PHE A 138 -0.47 -22.41 -2.06
CA PHE A 138 -1.53 -22.84 -2.97
C PHE A 138 -1.23 -24.21 -3.59
N PHE A 139 0.03 -24.45 -4.00
CA PHE A 139 0.47 -25.74 -4.52
C PHE A 139 0.38 -26.84 -3.45
N PHE A 140 0.80 -26.56 -2.22
CA PHE A 140 0.71 -27.49 -1.11
C PHE A 140 -0.75 -27.79 -0.72
N PHE A 141 -1.61 -26.77 -0.67
CA PHE A 141 -3.04 -26.95 -0.39
C PHE A 141 -3.75 -27.73 -1.51
N PHE A 142 -3.42 -27.45 -2.76
CA PHE A 142 -3.95 -28.19 -3.91
C PHE A 142 -3.49 -29.66 -3.90
N PHE A 143 -2.22 -29.92 -3.55
CA PHE A 143 -1.69 -31.28 -3.43
C PHE A 143 -2.35 -32.05 -2.28
N PHE A 144 -2.55 -31.41 -1.13
CA PHE A 144 -3.24 -32.01 0.01
C PHE A 144 -4.72 -32.31 -0.28
N PHE A 145 -5.43 -31.38 -0.94
CA PHE A 145 -6.82 -31.58 -1.33
C PHE A 145 -6.96 -32.68 -2.40
N PHE A 146 -6.05 -32.74 -3.37
CA PHE A 146 -6.01 -33.79 -4.38
C PHE A 146 -5.78 -35.18 -3.77
N PHE A 147 -4.88 -35.29 -2.79
CA PHE A 147 -4.62 -36.55 -2.09
C PHE A 147 -5.80 -37.00 -1.23
N PHE A 148 -6.47 -36.05 -0.55
CA PHE A 148 -7.67 -36.34 0.23
C PHE A 148 -8.83 -36.82 -0.65
N PHE A 149 -9.01 -36.24 -1.83
CA PHE A 149 -10.06 -36.64 -2.78
C PHE A 149 -9.80 -38.02 -3.41
N LEU A 150 -8.54 -38.37 -3.66
CA LEU A 150 -8.14 -39.72 -4.10
C LEU A 150 -8.37 -40.77 -3.02
N SER A 151 -8.16 -40.43 -1.75
CA SER A 151 -8.37 -41.36 -0.63
C SER A 151 -9.85 -41.69 -0.41
N TRP A 152 -10.77 -40.76 -0.64
CA TRP A 152 -12.22 -40.98 -0.51
C TRP A 152 -12.79 -41.86 -1.63
N LYS A 153 -12.26 -41.73 -2.84
CA LYS A 153 -12.69 -42.53 -4.01
C LYS A 153 -12.32 -44.02 -3.94
N SER A 154 -11.53 -44.42 -2.92
CA SER A 154 -11.16 -45.80 -2.66
C SER A 154 -12.08 -46.52 -1.65
N TRP A 155 -13.05 -45.81 -1.06
CA TRP A 155 -13.97 -46.33 -0.03
C TRP A 155 -15.47 -46.13 -0.37
N ILE A 156 -15.79 -45.83 -1.64
CA ILE A 156 -17.13 -45.89 -2.24
C ILE A 156 -17.01 -46.76 -3.48
#